data_AF-F5XRH0-F1
#
_entry.id   AF-F5XRH0-F1
#
_cell.length_a   1.000
_cell.length_b   1.000
_cell.length_c   1.000
_cell.angle_alpha   90.00
_cell.angle_beta   90.00
_cell.angle_gamma   90.00
#
_symmetry.space_group_name_H-M   'P 1'
#
loop_
_entity.id
_entity.type
_entity.pdbx_description
1 polymer ?
#
loop_
_entity_poly.entity_id
_entity_poly.type
_entity_poly.pdbx_seq_one_letter_code
_entity_poly.pdbx_strand_id
1 'polypeptide(L)'
;MLALTSNALLILVAVAAIAWPVIGTVWWHRSVRARRSSVGRTLAGWLFAVVGQLLAIALTFLVVNNEFAFYTSWTDLFGPNVAETTSIRSQG
;
A
#
# COMPACT_ATOMS: atom_id res chain seq x y z
N MET A 1 -5.45 1.45 15.59
CA MET A 1 -5.51 0.86 14.22
C MET A 1 -5.88 1.99 13.26
N LEU A 2 -5.15 2.18 12.17
CA LEU A 2 -5.49 3.20 11.16
C LEU A 2 -6.79 2.74 10.49
N ALA A 3 -7.91 3.45 10.71
CA ALA A 3 -9.17 3.14 10.04
C ALA A 3 -9.02 3.34 8.52
N LEU A 4 -9.74 2.56 7.71
CA LEU A 4 -9.68 2.62 6.24
C LEU A 4 -10.10 3.99 5.69
N THR A 5 -10.96 4.68 6.42
CA THR A 5 -11.44 6.05 6.17
C THR A 5 -10.60 7.12 6.86
N SER A 6 -9.46 6.77 7.47
CA SER A 6 -8.64 7.76 8.15
C SER A 6 -7.88 8.62 7.14
N ASN A 7 -8.11 9.93 7.17
CA ASN A 7 -7.32 10.92 6.42
C ASN A 7 -5.80 10.72 6.57
N ALA A 8 -5.35 10.22 7.73
CA ALA A 8 -3.94 9.92 7.96
C ALA A 8 -3.39 8.80 7.05
N LEU A 9 -4.16 7.73 6.83
CA LEU A 9 -3.78 6.63 5.93
C LEU A 9 -3.75 7.11 4.48
N LEU A 10 -4.75 7.88 4.06
CA LEU A 10 -4.82 8.46 2.72
C LEU A 10 -3.62 9.38 2.45
N ILE A 11 -3.31 10.30 3.37
CA ILE A 11 -2.15 11.20 3.25
C ILE A 11 -0.85 10.38 3.17
N LEU A 12 -0.70 9.36 4.03
CA LEU A 12 0.49 8.52 4.04
C LEU A 12 0.70 7.82 2.69
N VAL A 13 -0.35 7.19 2.15
CA VAL A 13 -0.27 6.48 0.87
C VAL A 13 -0.07 7.44 -0.29
N ALA A 14 -0.68 8.64 -0.25
CA ALA A 14 -0.46 9.68 -1.25
C ALA A 14 1.01 10.14 -1.28
N VAL A 15 1.58 10.43 -0.10
CA VAL A 15 2.99 10.79 0.03
C VAL A 15 3.90 9.67 -0.45
N ALA A 16 3.60 8.42 -0.09
CA ALA A 16 4.37 7.27 -0.54
C ALA A 16 4.31 7.09 -2.07
N ALA A 17 3.12 7.21 -2.68
CA ALA A 17 2.93 7.08 -4.13
C ALA A 17 3.72 8.13 -4.92
N ILE A 18 3.89 9.35 -4.37
CA ILE A 18 4.69 10.42 -4.98
C ILE A 18 6.19 10.26 -4.70
N ALA A 19 6.56 9.92 -3.46
CA ALA A 19 7.97 9.82 -3.06
C ALA A 19 8.66 8.59 -3.68
N TRP A 20 7.93 7.49 -3.88
CA TRP A 20 8.45 6.24 -4.39
C TRP A 20 9.13 6.34 -5.77
N PRO A 21 8.52 6.95 -6.81
CA PRO A 21 9.20 7.13 -8.10
C PRO A 21 10.43 8.04 -7.98
N VAL A 22 10.38 9.08 -7.14
CA VAL A 22 11.54 9.96 -6.92
C VAL A 22 12.72 9.18 -6.32
N ILE A 23 12.45 8.38 -5.28
CA ILE A 23 13.46 7.50 -4.66
C ILE A 23 14.01 6.50 -5.69
N GLY A 24 13.13 5.88 -6.48
CA GLY A 24 13.49 4.94 -7.54
C GLY A 24 14.42 5.58 -8.59
N THR A 25 14.10 6.78 -9.06
CA THR A 25 14.93 7.54 -10.01
C THR A 25 16.31 7.88 -9.43
N VAL A 26 16.36 8.42 -8.21
CA VAL A 26 17.63 8.75 -7.55
C VAL A 26 18.49 7.49 -7.33
N TRP A 27 17.86 6.40 -6.88
CA TRP A 27 18.53 5.12 -6.69
C TRP A 27 19.07 4.55 -8.02
N TRP A 28 18.30 4.67 -9.11
CA TRP A 28 18.71 4.22 -10.44
C TRP A 28 19.98 4.95 -10.91
N HIS A 29 19.99 6.28 -10.84
CA HIS A 29 21.16 7.09 -11.21
C HIS A 29 22.41 6.72 -10.38
N ARG A 30 22.25 6.54 -9.06
CA ARG A 30 23.35 6.10 -8.19
C ARG A 30 23.85 4.71 -8.55
N SER A 31 22.94 3.78 -8.86
CA SER A 31 23.27 2.40 -9.22
C SER A 31 23.98 2.28 -10.57
N VAL A 32 23.63 3.13 -11.54
CA VAL A 32 24.35 3.25 -12.81
C VAL A 32 25.78 3.74 -12.58
N ARG A 33 25.95 4.79 -11.78
CA ARG A 33 27.28 5.36 -11.47
C ARG A 33 28.19 4.36 -10.74
N ALA A 34 27.63 3.51 -9.88
CA ALA A 34 28.37 2.51 -9.11
C ALA A 34 28.75 1.24 -9.90
N ARG A 35 28.47 1.16 -11.22
CA ARG A 35 28.71 -0.02 -12.08
C ARG A 35 28.16 -1.34 -11.49
N ARG A 36 27.03 -1.27 -10.79
CA ARG A 36 26.37 -2.45 -10.20
C ARG A 36 25.92 -3.43 -11.30
N SER A 37 25.91 -4.73 -10.98
CA SER A 37 25.45 -5.79 -11.90
C SER A 37 24.14 -5.42 -12.61
N SER A 38 24.11 -5.60 -13.94
CA SER A 38 22.97 -5.24 -14.80
C SER A 38 21.71 -6.03 -14.46
N VAL A 39 21.86 -7.31 -14.10
CA VAL A 39 20.74 -8.21 -13.77
C VAL A 39 20.07 -7.77 -12.46
N GLY A 40 20.86 -7.60 -11.40
CA GLY A 40 20.33 -7.18 -10.09
C GLY A 40 19.70 -5.79 -10.13
N ARG A 41 20.28 -4.87 -10.92
CA ARG A 41 19.70 -3.53 -11.13
C ARG A 41 18.36 -3.58 -11.86
N THR A 42 18.24 -4.43 -12.88
CA THR A 42 17.00 -4.57 -13.67
C THR A 42 15.88 -5.16 -12.82
N LEU A 43 16.16 -6.22 -12.04
CA LEU A 43 15.19 -6.83 -11.15
C LEU A 43 14.70 -5.83 -10.08
N ALA A 44 15.63 -5.09 -9.47
CA ALA A 44 15.28 -4.05 -8.50
C ALA A 44 14.47 -2.91 -9.13
N GLY A 45 14.81 -2.49 -10.37
CA GLY A 45 14.02 -1.50 -11.11
C GLY A 45 12.59 -1.98 -11.38
N TRP A 46 12.44 -3.26 -11.76
CA TRP A 46 11.13 -3.90 -11.92
C TRP A 46 10.32 -3.91 -10.62
N LEU A 47 10.94 -4.30 -9.50
CA LEU A 47 10.30 -4.29 -8.19
C LEU A 47 9.88 -2.87 -7.79
N PHE A 48 10.73 -1.87 -8.04
CA PHE A 48 10.38 -0.46 -7.79
C PHE A 48 9.15 -0.03 -8.60
N ALA A 49 9.08 -0.39 -9.88
CA ALA A 49 7.95 -0.05 -10.74
C ALA A 49 6.65 -0.71 -10.25
N VAL A 50 6.70 -2.01 -9.92
CA VAL A 50 5.54 -2.76 -9.43
C VAL A 50 5.02 -2.19 -8.12
N VAL A 51 5.90 -1.89 -7.16
CA VAL A 51 5.50 -1.29 -5.88
C VAL A 51 4.88 0.11 -6.10
N GLY A 52 5.43 0.91 -7.02
CA GLY A 52 4.86 2.21 -7.36
C GLY A 52 3.45 2.10 -7.96
N GLN A 53 3.23 1.12 -8.83
CA GLN A 53 1.90 0.84 -9.39
C GLN A 53 0.90 0.41 -8.31
N LEU A 54 1.29 -0.51 -7.42
CA LEU A 54 0.43 -0.95 -6.32
C LEU A 54 0.06 0.21 -5.39
N LEU A 55 1.00 1.12 -5.10
CA LEU A 55 0.73 2.34 -4.31
C LEU A 55 -0.28 3.26 -5.02
N ALA A 56 -0.15 3.46 -6.33
CA ALA A 56 -1.09 4.28 -7.09
C ALA A 56 -2.51 3.68 -7.12
N ILE A 57 -2.60 2.36 -7.30
CA ILE A 57 -3.88 1.63 -7.24
C ILE A 57 -4.49 1.73 -5.85
N ALA A 58 -3.70 1.49 -4.80
CA ALA A 58 -4.16 1.59 -3.41
C ALA A 58 -4.64 3.01 -3.07
N LEU A 59 -3.92 4.04 -3.53
CA LEU A 59 -4.33 5.43 -3.34
C LEU A 59 -5.68 5.69 -4.01
N THR A 60 -5.87 5.21 -5.23
CA THR A 60 -7.15 5.36 -5.96
C THR A 60 -8.29 4.73 -5.18
N PHE A 61 -8.10 3.49 -4.69
CA PHE A 61 -9.08 2.81 -3.84
C PHE A 61 -9.36 3.58 -2.55
N LEU A 62 -8.33 4.11 -1.88
CA LEU A 62 -8.50 4.87 -0.65
C LEU A 62 -9.25 6.18 -0.87
N VAL A 63 -8.97 6.91 -1.96
CA VAL A 63 -9.68 8.14 -2.31
C VAL A 63 -11.16 7.83 -2.53
N VAL A 64 -11.47 6.83 -3.36
CA VAL A 64 -12.86 6.41 -3.61
C VAL A 64 -13.54 5.93 -2.33
N ASN A 65 -12.85 5.13 -1.51
CA ASN A 65 -13.39 4.65 -0.24
C ASN A 65 -13.64 5.80 0.74
N ASN A 66 -12.81 6.84 0.74
CA ASN A 66 -12.97 8.00 1.60
C ASN A 66 -14.17 8.88 1.18
N GLU A 67 -14.44 8.99 -0.12
CA GLU A 67 -15.59 9.74 -0.66
C GLU A 67 -16.93 9.02 -0.39
N PHE A 68 -16.96 7.70 -0.56
CA PHE A 68 -18.22 6.93 -0.50
C PHE A 68 -18.41 6.08 0.76
N ALA A 69 -17.40 6.01 1.63
CA ALA A 69 -17.39 5.25 2.88
C ALA A 69 -17.82 3.77 2.75
N PHE A 70 -17.46 3.10 1.65
CA PHE A 70 -17.82 1.69 1.40
C PHE A 70 -17.35 0.76 2.52
N TYR A 71 -16.12 0.97 3.00
CA TYR A 71 -15.51 0.21 4.08
C TYR A 71 -15.01 1.18 5.15
N THR A 72 -15.59 1.09 6.34
CA THR A 72 -15.22 1.96 7.47
C THR A 72 -14.12 1.34 8.33
N SER A 73 -14.05 0.01 8.31
CA SER A 73 -13.12 -0.78 9.12
C SER A 73 -12.45 -1.89 8.30
N TRP A 74 -11.32 -2.39 8.79
CA TRP A 74 -10.63 -3.54 8.18
C TRP A 74 -11.45 -4.83 8.28
N THR A 75 -12.30 -4.95 9.30
CA THR A 75 -13.22 -6.08 9.48
C THR A 75 -14.33 -6.11 8.44
N ASP A 76 -14.72 -4.95 7.87
CA ASP A 76 -15.66 -4.90 6.75
C ASP A 76 -15.05 -5.50 5.48
N LEU A 77 -13.72 -5.37 5.31
CA LEU A 77 -12.99 -5.82 4.13
C LEU A 77 -12.55 -7.29 4.23
N PHE A 78 -12.08 -7.71 5.41
CA PHE A 78 -11.49 -9.04 5.62
C PHE A 78 -12.39 -9.99 6.43
N GLY A 79 -13.55 -9.52 6.89
CA GLY A 79 -14.41 -10.24 7.80
C GLY A 79 -13.98 -10.11 9.27
N PRO A 80 -14.86 -10.47 10.22
CA PRO A 80 -14.55 -10.47 11.65
C PRO A 80 -13.45 -11.48 11.97
N ASN A 81 -12.65 -11.18 13.00
CA ASN A 81 -11.60 -12.08 13.44
C ASN A 81 -12.23 -13.38 13.99
N VAL A 82 -11.63 -14.54 13.70
CA VAL A 82 -12.15 -15.87 14.10
C VAL A 82 -12.44 -16.00 15.61
N ALA A 83 -11.72 -15.24 16.45
CA ALA A 83 -11.96 -15.16 17.89
C ALA A 83 -13.33 -14.56 18.23
N GLU A 84 -13.81 -13.63 17.44
CA GLU A 84 -15.10 -12.93 17.58
C GLU A 84 -16.27 -13.82 17.14
N THR A 85 -16.06 -14.65 16.11
CA THR A 85 -17.08 -15.60 15.63
C THR A 85 -17.32 -16.75 16.62
N THR A 86 -16.31 -17.09 17.42
CA THR A 86 -16.38 -18.21 18.39
C THR A 86 -17.17 -17.82 19.65
N SER A 87 -17.15 -16.55 20.06
CA SER A 87 -17.97 -16.06 21.18
C SER A 87 -19.47 -16.04 20.84
N ILE A 88 -19.83 -15.74 19.59
CA ILE A 88 -21.21 -15.75 19.11
C ILE A 88 -21.78 -17.19 19.10
N ARG A 89 -20.97 -18.18 18.72
CA ARG A 89 -21.38 -19.60 18.71
C ARG A 89 -21.49 -20.22 20.10
N SER A 90 -20.79 -19.68 21.10
CA SER A 90 -20.81 -20.17 22.47
C SER A 90 -21.99 -19.64 23.30
N GLN A 91 -22.74 -18.65 22.81
CA GLN A 91 -23.86 -18.03 23.52
C GLN A 91 -25.25 -18.41 22.95
N GLY A 92 -25.31 -19.35 22.00
CA GLY A 92 -26.55 -19.93 21.47
C GLY A 92 -26.60 -21.43 21.72
#